data_AF-A0AAV3SY23-F1
#
_entry.id   AF-A0AAV3SY23-F1
#
_cell.length_a   1.000
_cell.length_b   1.000
_cell.length_c   1.000
_cell.angle_alpha   90.00
_cell.angle_beta   90.00
_cell.angle_gamma   90.00
#
_symmetry.space_group_name_H-M   'P 1'
#
loop_
_entity.id
_entity.type
_entity.pdbx_description
1 polymer ?
#
loop_
_entity_poly.entity_id
_entity_poly.type
_entity_poly.pdbx_seq_one_letter_code
_entity_poly.pdbx_strand_id
1 'polypeptide(L)'
;MQPSKPFFTPDGELDASSVLDEAVPLAKLVVAVAAVAAIPFFLQYLLVELVAVTPLFIVPLTLVTQFVLAVGTAFVLLYVVVRANQLATDA
;
A
#
# COMPACT_ATOMS: atom_id res chain seq x y z
N MET A 1 22.04 25.70 9.83
CA MET A 1 22.19 24.89 8.61
C MET A 1 20.89 25.02 7.84
N GLN A 2 20.92 25.32 6.55
CA GLN A 2 19.68 25.28 5.75
C GLN A 2 19.20 23.83 5.73
N PRO A 3 17.91 23.55 6.01
CA PRO A 3 17.39 22.20 5.90
C PRO A 3 17.64 21.71 4.48
N SER A 4 18.27 20.55 4.36
CA SER A 4 18.44 19.85 3.09
C SER A 4 17.05 19.64 2.50
N LYS A 5 16.90 19.86 1.20
CA LYS A 5 15.63 19.58 0.53
C LYS A 5 15.55 18.06 0.32
N PRO A 6 14.55 17.35 0.89
CA PRO A 6 14.46 15.90 0.74
C PRO A 6 14.48 15.50 -0.73
N PHE A 7 15.23 14.44 -1.05
CA PHE A 7 15.42 13.90 -2.41
C PHE A 7 16.22 14.77 -3.38
N PHE A 8 16.84 15.87 -2.94
CA PHE A 8 17.71 16.67 -3.80
C PHE A 8 19.16 16.61 -3.32
N THR A 9 20.10 16.61 -4.26
CA THR A 9 21.52 16.75 -3.98
C THR A 9 21.82 18.18 -3.47
N PRO A 10 22.97 18.41 -2.81
CA PRO A 10 23.40 19.76 -2.43
C PRO A 10 23.48 20.73 -3.62
N ASP A 11 23.70 20.19 -4.82
CA ASP A 11 23.81 20.93 -6.08
C ASP A 11 22.42 21.30 -6.66
N GLY A 12 21.35 20.82 -6.05
CA GLY A 12 19.96 21.07 -6.43
C GLY A 12 19.39 20.09 -7.46
N GLU A 13 20.12 19.02 -7.80
CA GLU A 13 19.63 17.98 -8.71
C GLU A 13 18.75 16.97 -7.96
N LEU A 14 17.81 16.33 -8.66
CA LEU A 14 16.99 15.28 -8.06
C LEU A 14 17.82 14.01 -7.86
N ASP A 15 17.92 13.54 -6.62
CA ASP A 15 18.52 12.25 -6.29
C ASP A 15 17.51 11.12 -6.53
N ALA A 16 17.52 10.61 -7.77
CA ALA A 16 16.65 9.51 -8.17
C ALA A 16 16.89 8.22 -7.35
N SER A 17 18.10 8.01 -6.82
CA SER A 17 18.40 6.85 -6.01
C SER A 17 17.69 6.93 -4.65
N SER A 18 17.73 8.09 -4.01
CA SER A 18 16.98 8.37 -2.77
C SER A 18 15.47 8.22 -2.95
N VAL A 19 14.92 8.67 -4.09
CA VAL A 19 13.50 8.48 -4.43
C VAL A 19 13.15 7.01 -4.55
N LEU A 20 13.97 6.22 -5.24
CA LEU A 20 13.77 4.78 -5.40
C LEU A 20 13.84 4.04 -4.07
N ASP A 21 14.82 4.39 -3.23
CA ASP A 21 14.99 3.81 -1.89
C ASP A 21 13.76 4.05 -1.00
N GLU A 22 13.05 5.16 -1.22
CA GLU A 22 11.81 5.47 -0.53
C GLU A 22 10.58 4.78 -1.13
N ALA A 23 10.54 4.67 -2.46
CA ALA A 23 9.44 4.04 -3.18
C ALA A 23 9.36 2.54 -2.90
N VAL A 24 10.50 1.86 -2.71
CA VAL A 24 10.55 0.39 -2.51
C VAL A 24 9.80 -0.06 -1.25
N PRO A 25 10.04 0.50 -0.05
CA PRO A 25 9.27 0.18 1.15
C PRO A 25 7.76 0.41 0.98
N LEU A 26 7.36 1.53 0.36
CA LEU A 26 5.96 1.84 0.11
C LEU A 26 5.32 0.81 -0.83
N ALA A 27 6.01 0.46 -1.92
CA ALA A 27 5.56 -0.56 -2.86
C ALA A 27 5.40 -1.92 -2.19
N LYS A 28 6.34 -2.33 -1.33
CA LYS A 28 6.23 -3.57 -0.54
C LYS A 28 4.99 -3.58 0.33
N LEU A 29 4.66 -2.46 0.99
CA LEU A 29 3.47 -2.36 1.83
C LEU A 29 2.19 -2.45 1.00
N VAL A 30 2.12 -1.75 -0.13
CA VAL A 30 0.98 -1.82 -1.06
C VAL A 30 0.79 -3.24 -1.59
N VAL A 31 1.86 -3.91 -2.02
CA VAL A 31 1.82 -5.29 -2.49
C VAL A 31 1.36 -6.24 -1.37
N ALA A 32 1.81 -6.04 -0.14
CA ALA A 32 1.37 -6.85 1.00
C ALA A 32 -0.14 -6.70 1.25
N VAL A 33 -0.66 -5.46 1.24
CA VAL A 33 -2.10 -5.20 1.37
C VAL A 33 -2.88 -5.86 0.23
N ALA A 34 -2.41 -5.69 -1.01
CA ALA A 34 -3.04 -6.28 -2.18
C ALA A 34 -3.05 -7.82 -2.10
N ALA A 35 -1.97 -8.43 -1.64
CA ALA A 35 -1.88 -9.88 -1.46
C ALA A 35 -2.89 -10.39 -0.42
N VAL A 36 -3.06 -9.69 0.70
CA VAL A 36 -4.05 -10.07 1.72
C VAL A 36 -5.47 -9.87 1.20
N ALA A 37 -5.76 -8.76 0.51
CA ALA A 37 -7.07 -8.51 -0.09
C ALA A 37 -7.42 -9.48 -1.22
N ALA A 38 -6.41 -9.99 -1.93
CA ALA A 38 -6.59 -10.98 -2.98
C ALA A 38 -7.17 -12.29 -2.46
N ILE A 39 -6.93 -12.65 -1.19
CA ILE A 39 -7.42 -13.92 -0.60
C ILE A 39 -8.96 -14.01 -0.64
N PRO A 40 -9.74 -13.11 -0.01
CA PRO A 40 -11.19 -13.17 -0.06
C PRO A 40 -11.75 -12.98 -1.48
N PHE A 41 -11.07 -12.18 -2.33
CA PHE A 41 -11.43 -11.98 -3.72
C PHE A 41 -11.33 -13.27 -4.55
N PHE A 42 -10.19 -13.96 -4.48
CA PHE A 42 -9.99 -15.23 -5.20
C PHE A 42 -10.85 -16.36 -4.61
N LEU A 43 -11.10 -16.36 -3.30
CA LEU A 43 -12.06 -17.28 -2.68
C LEU A 43 -13.47 -17.09 -3.26
N GLN A 44 -13.92 -15.85 -3.43
CA GLN A 44 -15.21 -15.56 -4.06
C GLN A 44 -15.25 -16.07 -5.49
N TYR A 45 -14.20 -15.78 -6.28
CA TYR A 45 -14.08 -16.26 -7.66
C TYR A 45 -14.18 -17.79 -7.73
N LEU A 46 -13.41 -18.51 -6.92
CA LEU A 46 -13.40 -19.97 -6.89
C LEU A 46 -14.75 -20.56 -6.44
N LEU A 47 -15.37 -20.03 -5.38
CA LEU A 47 -16.61 -20.60 -4.86
C LEU A 47 -17.80 -20.39 -5.79
N VAL A 48 -17.86 -19.23 -6.45
CA VAL A 48 -18.99 -18.85 -7.30
C VAL A 48 -18.84 -19.42 -8.71
N GLU A 49 -17.66 -19.29 -9.33
CA GLU A 49 -17.48 -19.72 -10.72
C GLU A 49 -17.14 -21.21 -10.85
N LEU A 50 -16.32 -21.77 -9.95
CA LEU A 50 -15.83 -23.15 -10.09
C LEU A 50 -16.74 -24.19 -9.45
N VAL A 51 -17.32 -23.86 -8.28
CA VAL A 51 -18.09 -24.83 -7.47
C VAL A 51 -19.60 -24.59 -7.56
N ALA A 52 -20.04 -23.52 -8.25
CA ALA A 52 -21.45 -23.10 -8.36
C ALA A 52 -22.15 -22.99 -6.99
N VAL A 53 -21.40 -22.61 -5.96
CA VAL A 53 -21.94 -22.42 -4.60
C VAL A 53 -22.85 -21.20 -4.60
N THR A 54 -23.94 -21.31 -3.83
CA THR A 54 -25.02 -20.33 -3.67
C THR A 54 -24.50 -18.88 -3.63
N PRO A 55 -25.16 -17.91 -4.30
CA PRO A 55 -24.79 -16.48 -4.32
C PRO A 55 -24.73 -15.81 -2.93
N LEU A 56 -25.07 -16.52 -1.87
CA LEU A 56 -24.99 -16.09 -0.48
C LEU A 56 -23.58 -15.61 -0.06
N PHE A 57 -22.51 -16.19 -0.63
CA PHE A 57 -21.14 -15.83 -0.27
C PHE A 57 -20.58 -14.63 -1.03
N ILE A 58 -21.23 -14.18 -2.10
CA ILE A 58 -20.77 -13.04 -2.91
C ILE A 58 -20.67 -11.77 -2.06
N VAL A 59 -21.78 -11.41 -1.41
CA VAL A 59 -21.88 -10.19 -0.61
C VAL A 59 -20.87 -10.18 0.55
N PRO A 60 -20.82 -11.19 1.45
CA PRO A 60 -19.90 -11.16 2.57
C PRO A 60 -18.43 -11.16 2.15
N LEU A 61 -18.02 -11.94 1.13
CA LEU A 61 -16.63 -11.95 0.66
C LEU A 61 -16.24 -10.63 -0.02
N THR A 62 -17.16 -9.99 -0.74
CA THR A 62 -16.96 -8.64 -1.29
C THR A 62 -16.74 -7.63 -0.17
N LEU A 63 -17.57 -7.66 0.88
CA LEU A 63 -17.44 -6.76 2.04
C LEU A 63 -16.12 -6.99 2.78
N VAL A 64 -15.70 -8.24 2.97
CA VAL A 64 -14.40 -8.56 3.59
C VAL A 64 -13.25 -8.04 2.74
N THR A 65 -13.31 -8.22 1.41
CA THR A 65 -12.29 -7.68 0.49
C THR A 65 -12.18 -6.17 0.61
N GLN A 66 -13.32 -5.46 0.57
CA GLN A 66 -13.38 -4.00 0.71
C GLN A 66 -12.86 -3.53 2.07
N PHE A 67 -13.22 -4.23 3.15
CA PHE A 67 -12.73 -3.92 4.49
C PHE A 67 -11.21 -4.02 4.58
N VAL A 68 -10.63 -5.12 4.08
CA VAL A 68 -9.17 -5.32 4.06
C VAL A 68 -8.48 -4.22 3.25
N LEU A 69 -9.02 -3.87 2.07
CA LEU A 69 -8.48 -2.78 1.26
C LEU A 69 -8.55 -1.43 1.96
N ALA A 70 -9.67 -1.11 2.63
CA ALA A 70 -9.85 0.14 3.33
C ALA A 70 -8.87 0.27 4.51
N VAL A 71 -8.78 -0.77 5.34
CA VAL A 71 -7.85 -0.81 6.48
C VAL A 71 -6.41 -0.77 5.99
N GLY A 72 -6.05 -1.58 4.98
CA GLY A 72 -4.71 -1.59 4.41
C GLY A 72 -4.32 -0.26 3.78
N THR A 73 -5.25 0.44 3.12
CA THR A 73 -5.03 1.79 2.60
C THR A 73 -4.75 2.78 3.74
N ALA A 74 -5.50 2.71 4.84
CA ALA A 74 -5.23 3.55 6.01
C ALA A 74 -3.83 3.30 6.57
N PHE A 75 -3.38 2.05 6.64
CA PHE A 75 -2.01 1.72 7.05
C PHE A 75 -0.95 2.29 6.10
N VAL A 76 -1.16 2.18 4.78
CA VAL A 76 -0.25 2.77 3.77
C VAL A 76 -0.15 4.28 3.96
N LEU A 77 -1.27 4.97 4.18
CA LEU A 77 -1.28 6.42 4.41
C LEU A 77 -0.57 6.79 5.72
N LEU A 78 -0.76 6.04 6.80
CA LEU A 78 -0.04 6.24 8.05
C LEU A 78 1.47 6.09 7.86
N TYR A 79 1.91 5.07 7.11
CA TYR A 79 3.32 4.89 6.77
C TYR A 79 3.86 6.12 6.03
N VAL A 80 3.15 6.61 5.00
CA VAL A 80 3.56 7.80 4.24
C VAL A 80 3.71 9.02 5.15
N VAL A 81 2.77 9.27 6.05
CA VAL A 81 2.82 10.41 6.98
C VAL A 81 4.02 10.31 7.91
N VAL A 82 4.21 9.15 8.55
CA VAL A 82 5.34 8.92 9.47
C VAL A 82 6.67 9.14 8.73
N ARG A 83 6.76 8.62 7.50
CA ARG A 83 7.98 8.68 6.72
C ARG A 83 8.28 10.06 6.17
N ALA A 84 7.26 10.80 5.74
CA ALA A 84 7.41 12.21 5.37
C ALA A 84 7.94 13.04 6.55
N ASN A 85 7.45 12.80 7.78
CA ASN A 85 7.94 13.50 8.96
C ASN A 85 9.39 13.14 9.30
N GLN A 86 9.80 11.88 9.15
CA GLN A 86 11.20 11.46 9.31
C GLN A 86 12.10 12.18 8.31
N LEU A 87 11.74 12.17 7.02
CA LEU A 87 12.49 12.85 5.98
C LEU A 87 12.58 14.36 6.20
N ALA A 88 11.55 14.99 6.76
CA ALA A 88 11.57 16.41 7.10
C ALA A 88 12.39 16.74 8.36
N THR A 89 12.65 15.76 9.23
CA THR A 89 13.42 15.93 10.47
C THR A 89 14.90 15.60 10.28
N ASP A 90 15.18 14.61 9.42
CA ASP A 90 16.54 14.12 9.14
C ASP A 90 17.25 14.95 8.04
N ALA A 91 16.54 15.83 7.34
CA ALA A 91 17.06 16.69 6.27
C ALA A 91 17.40 18.11 6.79
#